data_AF-A0AA91DDE6-F1
#
_entry.id   AF-A0AA91DDE6-F1
#
_cell.length_a   1.000
_cell.length_b   1.000
_cell.length_c   1.000
_cell.angle_alpha   90.00
_cell.angle_beta   90.00
_cell.angle_gamma   90.00
#
_symmetry.space_group_name_H-M   'P 1'
#
loop_
_entity.id
_entity.type
_entity.pdbx_description
1 polymer ?
#
loop_
_entity_poly.entity_id
_entity_poly.type
_entity_poly.pdbx_seq_one_letter_code
_entity_poly.pdbx_strand_id
1 'polypeptide(L)'
;MSHFAQFGLFLFTVFSLYFTVLPLYQKALLEEAIARKELELKEASALLNKKYEQIRSYAVSEYVVKASAKCSDLLIRPPELTTLETKETPETTDAKVVYDIDVANCLKSEFETTTSFKRELSHQDLTFFLEAITTIGVELAEIRATSFAQYKTVDDTISEDKILAQKKSSFTAQYLELMKSSFSPARQKEERRKAAIYLEKLRISHEYGESIRNRIFRLHQLTWPSE
;
A
#
# COMPACT_ATOMS: atom_id res chain seq x y z
N MET A 1 57.71 -0.16 73.85
CA MET A 1 56.30 -0.45 73.50
C MET A 1 55.65 0.61 72.59
N SER A 2 55.99 1.92 72.70
CA SER A 2 55.42 3.00 71.84
C SER A 2 55.54 2.77 70.33
N HIS A 3 56.70 2.31 69.84
CA HIS A 3 56.93 2.06 68.41
C HIS A 3 56.04 0.95 67.82
N PHE A 4 55.60 -0.02 68.63
CA PHE A 4 54.72 -1.10 68.18
C PHE A 4 53.28 -0.60 67.97
N ALA A 5 52.82 0.32 68.83
CA ALA A 5 51.52 0.97 68.69
C ALA A 5 51.48 1.91 67.47
N GLN A 6 52.56 2.64 67.20
CA GLN A 6 52.66 3.49 65.99
C GLN A 6 52.66 2.66 64.70
N PHE A 7 53.37 1.53 64.68
CA PHE A 7 53.40 0.65 63.53
C PHE A 7 52.04 -0.04 63.30
N GLY A 8 51.36 -0.46 64.38
CA GLY A 8 50.01 -1.01 64.32
C GLY A 8 49.00 0.01 63.78
N LEU A 9 49.05 1.28 64.21
CA LEU A 9 48.22 2.35 63.68
C LEU A 9 48.46 2.60 62.20
N PHE A 10 49.71 2.63 61.76
CA PHE A 10 50.06 2.79 60.35
C PHE A 10 49.50 1.64 59.49
N LEU A 11 49.73 0.39 59.90
CA LEU A 11 49.15 -0.77 59.21
C LEU A 11 47.63 -0.71 59.16
N PHE A 12 46.97 -0.32 60.27
CA PHE A 12 45.52 -0.20 60.30
C PHE A 12 45.00 0.89 59.36
N THR A 13 45.70 2.02 59.25
CA THR A 13 45.34 3.06 58.28
C THR A 13 45.51 2.61 56.84
N VAL A 14 46.63 1.93 56.50
CA VAL A 14 46.85 1.38 55.16
C VAL A 14 45.81 0.31 54.83
N PHE A 15 45.50 -0.56 55.79
CA PHE A 15 44.47 -1.59 55.64
C PHE A 15 43.10 -0.96 55.42
N SER A 16 42.72 0.03 56.23
CA SER A 16 41.47 0.77 56.03
C SER A 16 41.42 1.41 54.65
N LEU A 17 42.48 2.10 54.21
CA LEU A 17 42.51 2.78 52.90
C LEU A 17 42.39 1.78 51.75
N TYR A 18 43.06 0.64 51.86
CA TYR A 18 43.02 -0.42 50.85
C TYR A 18 41.66 -1.13 50.77
N PHE A 19 41.02 -1.40 51.91
CA PHE A 19 39.76 -2.16 51.95
C PHE A 19 38.49 -1.30 51.89
N THR A 20 38.54 -0.01 52.22
CA THR A 20 37.34 0.84 52.19
C THR A 20 37.37 1.85 51.05
N VAL A 21 38.46 2.61 50.90
CA VAL A 21 38.49 3.74 49.97
C VAL A 21 38.65 3.25 48.53
N LEU A 22 39.60 2.34 48.29
CA LEU A 22 39.89 1.82 46.96
C LEU A 22 38.68 1.12 46.31
N PRO A 23 37.94 0.24 47.03
CA PRO A 23 36.74 -0.38 46.49
C PRO A 23 35.59 0.61 46.27
N LEU A 24 35.47 1.65 47.10
CA LEU A 24 34.47 2.71 46.92
C LEU A 24 34.67 3.46 45.60
N TYR A 25 35.91 3.83 45.28
CA TYR A 25 36.25 4.45 44.00
C TYR A 25 35.99 3.52 42.81
N GLN A 26 36.35 2.24 42.93
CA GLN A 26 36.10 1.25 41.87
C GLN A 26 34.59 1.06 41.61
N LYS A 27 33.78 1.04 42.68
CA LYS A 27 32.32 0.93 42.57
C LYS A 27 31.70 2.15 41.89
N ALA A 28 32.11 3.35 42.28
CA ALA A 28 31.60 4.59 41.68
C ALA A 28 31.95 4.69 40.17
N LEU A 29 33.19 4.33 39.79
CA LEU A 29 33.60 4.30 38.39
C LEU A 29 32.82 3.26 37.58
N LEU A 30 32.53 2.09 38.17
CA LEU A 30 31.76 1.04 37.52
C LEU A 30 30.30 1.48 37.32
N GLU A 31 29.67 2.08 38.34
CA GLU A 31 28.31 2.61 38.25
C GLU A 31 28.20 3.70 37.18
N GLU A 32 29.19 4.60 37.10
CA GLU A 32 29.25 5.60 36.04
C GLU A 32 29.40 4.97 34.65
N ALA A 33 30.25 3.95 34.51
CA ALA A 33 30.42 3.23 33.25
C ALA A 33 29.14 2.49 32.84
N ILE A 34 28.43 1.87 33.78
CA ILE A 34 27.14 1.20 33.53
C ILE A 34 26.10 2.23 33.09
N ALA A 35 25.96 3.34 33.81
CA ALA A 35 25.01 4.40 33.45
C ALA A 35 25.27 4.96 32.04
N ARG A 36 26.54 5.17 31.68
CA ARG A 36 26.92 5.58 30.30
C ARG A 36 26.54 4.52 29.27
N LYS A 37 26.80 3.24 29.56
CA LYS A 37 26.47 2.15 28.65
C LYS A 37 24.97 1.95 28.47
N GLU A 38 24.17 2.12 29.53
CA GLU A 38 22.71 2.11 29.45
C GLU A 38 22.18 3.26 28.57
N LEU A 39 22.75 4.46 28.71
CA LEU A 39 22.41 5.59 27.85
C LEU A 39 22.77 5.33 26.38
N GLU A 40 24.00 4.88 26.11
CA GLU A 40 24.44 4.52 24.76
C GLU A 40 23.54 3.44 24.12
N LEU A 41 23.16 2.42 24.89
CA LEU A 41 22.28 1.35 24.42
C LEU A 41 20.86 1.86 24.13
N LYS A 42 20.34 2.77 24.97
CA LYS A 42 19.04 3.41 24.75
C LYS A 42 19.05 4.30 23.49
N GLU A 43 20.12 5.04 23.27
CA GLU A 43 20.27 5.85 22.06
C GLU A 43 20.41 4.99 20.79
N ALA A 44 21.24 3.93 20.87
CA ALA A 44 21.44 3.01 19.75
C ALA A 44 20.15 2.26 19.38
N SER A 45 19.40 1.78 20.38
CA SER A 45 18.11 1.12 20.16
C SER A 45 17.06 2.08 19.57
N ALA A 46 16.95 3.31 20.09
CA ALA A 46 16.06 4.31 19.51
C ALA A 46 16.42 4.64 18.05
N LEU A 47 17.72 4.73 17.73
CA LEU A 47 18.17 4.95 16.36
C LEU A 47 17.84 3.76 15.46
N LEU A 48 18.07 2.54 15.93
CA LEU A 48 17.76 1.31 15.20
C LEU A 48 16.26 1.23 14.87
N ASN A 49 15.40 1.46 15.86
CA ASN A 49 13.94 1.43 15.68
C ASN A 49 13.49 2.49 14.66
N LYS A 50 14.02 3.72 14.77
CA LYS A 50 13.74 4.78 13.79
C LYS A 50 14.18 4.41 12.37
N LYS A 51 15.32 3.72 12.23
CA LYS A 51 15.80 3.25 10.92
C LYS A 51 14.93 2.13 10.37
N TYR A 52 14.53 1.21 11.23
CA TYR A 52 13.61 0.14 10.87
C TYR A 52 12.25 0.70 10.40
N GLU A 53 11.67 1.68 11.10
CA GLU A 53 10.43 2.35 10.68
C GLU A 53 10.55 2.98 9.27
N GLN A 54 11.68 3.61 8.97
CA GLN A 54 11.95 4.20 7.64
C GLN A 54 12.00 3.11 6.56
N ILE A 55 12.69 2.01 6.84
CA ILE A 55 12.82 0.87 5.93
C ILE A 55 11.46 0.22 5.69
N ARG A 56 10.68 -0.02 6.75
CA ARG A 56 9.31 -0.54 6.69
C ARG A 56 8.41 0.34 5.83
N SER A 57 8.42 1.65 6.09
CA SER A 57 7.65 2.61 5.29
C SER A 57 8.02 2.58 3.81
N TYR A 58 9.32 2.45 3.50
CA TYR A 58 9.79 2.35 2.12
C TYR A 58 9.32 1.06 1.45
N ALA A 59 9.48 -0.09 2.12
CA ALA A 59 9.08 -1.38 1.57
C ALA A 59 7.57 -1.42 1.31
N VAL A 60 6.76 -0.88 2.23
CA VAL A 60 5.30 -0.77 2.06
C VAL A 60 4.96 0.13 0.88
N SER A 61 5.67 1.24 0.71
CA SER A 61 5.45 2.16 -0.41
C SER A 61 5.76 1.53 -1.76
N GLU A 62 6.85 0.79 -1.84
CA GLU A 62 7.21 0.03 -3.04
C GLU A 62 6.10 -0.96 -3.43
N TYR A 63 5.62 -1.72 -2.45
CA TYR A 63 4.54 -2.67 -2.66
C TYR A 63 3.25 -1.97 -3.11
N VAL A 64 2.82 -0.91 -2.41
CA VAL A 64 1.59 -0.19 -2.72
C VAL A 64 1.60 0.36 -4.15
N VAL A 65 2.71 0.95 -4.59
CA VAL A 65 2.82 1.49 -5.95
C VAL A 65 2.71 0.37 -6.99
N LYS A 66 3.43 -0.74 -6.81
CA LYS A 66 3.40 -1.88 -7.75
C LYS A 66 2.03 -2.58 -7.77
N ALA A 67 1.52 -2.93 -6.60
CA ALA A 67 0.25 -3.61 -6.45
C ALA A 67 -0.93 -2.75 -6.92
N SER A 68 -0.93 -1.44 -6.62
CA SER A 68 -1.97 -0.54 -7.10
C SER A 68 -1.97 -0.44 -8.62
N ALA A 69 -0.80 -0.34 -9.26
CA ALA A 69 -0.73 -0.29 -10.72
C ALA A 69 -1.19 -1.60 -11.38
N LYS A 70 -0.70 -2.74 -10.89
CA LYS A 70 -0.96 -4.06 -11.50
C LYS A 70 -2.36 -4.59 -11.22
N CYS A 71 -2.88 -4.39 -10.02
CA CYS A 71 -4.16 -4.97 -9.60
C CYS A 71 -5.38 -4.07 -9.89
N SER A 72 -5.19 -2.84 -10.40
CA SER A 72 -6.29 -1.88 -10.63
C SER A 72 -6.51 -1.47 -12.10
N ASP A 73 -6.10 -2.33 -13.04
CA ASP A 73 -6.26 -2.13 -14.49
C ASP A 73 -5.39 -1.00 -15.11
N LEU A 74 -4.57 -0.29 -14.32
CA LEU A 74 -3.67 0.75 -14.86
C LEU A 74 -2.58 0.22 -15.81
N LEU A 75 -2.22 -1.06 -15.69
CA LEU A 75 -1.19 -1.70 -16.51
C LEU A 75 -1.77 -2.66 -17.57
N ILE A 76 -3.07 -2.56 -17.88
CA ILE A 76 -3.63 -3.38 -18.96
C ILE A 76 -3.06 -2.93 -20.29
N ARG A 77 -2.45 -3.88 -21.00
CA ARG A 77 -1.85 -3.63 -22.30
C ARG A 77 -2.98 -3.29 -23.28
N PRO A 78 -2.86 -2.20 -24.06
CA PRO A 78 -3.79 -1.97 -25.15
C PRO A 78 -3.75 -3.16 -26.12
N PRO A 79 -4.87 -3.52 -26.75
CA PRO A 79 -4.90 -4.58 -27.77
C PRO A 79 -3.84 -4.31 -28.84
N GLU A 80 -3.15 -5.37 -29.27
CA GLU A 80 -2.20 -5.26 -30.37
C GLU A 80 -2.96 -4.93 -31.67
N LEU A 81 -2.46 -3.96 -32.44
CA LEU A 81 -3.09 -3.44 -33.66
C LEU A 81 -3.13 -4.45 -34.84
N THR A 82 -2.79 -5.71 -34.59
CA THR A 82 -2.58 -6.77 -35.58
C THR A 82 -3.87 -7.39 -36.14
N THR A 83 -5.05 -7.05 -35.63
CA THR A 83 -6.34 -7.65 -36.06
C THR A 83 -7.15 -6.81 -37.05
N LEU A 84 -6.52 -5.92 -37.84
CA LEU A 84 -7.22 -5.19 -38.92
C LEU A 84 -7.79 -6.09 -40.04
N GLU A 85 -7.37 -7.36 -40.11
CA GLU A 85 -7.84 -8.34 -41.11
C GLU A 85 -9.08 -9.14 -40.65
N THR A 86 -9.41 -9.12 -39.36
CA THR A 86 -10.59 -9.80 -38.83
C THR A 86 -11.71 -8.78 -38.67
N LYS A 87 -12.82 -8.95 -39.41
CA LYS A 87 -14.03 -8.10 -39.31
C LYS A 87 -14.73 -8.12 -37.94
N GLU A 88 -14.21 -8.89 -37.00
CA GLU A 88 -14.58 -8.75 -35.60
C GLU A 88 -13.91 -7.47 -35.10
N THR A 89 -14.69 -6.38 -35.09
CA THR A 89 -14.32 -5.21 -34.28
C THR A 89 -13.92 -5.75 -32.92
N PRO A 90 -12.64 -5.63 -32.53
CA PRO A 90 -12.27 -6.15 -31.25
C PRO A 90 -13.04 -5.28 -30.25
N GLU A 91 -13.85 -5.88 -29.38
CA GLU A 91 -14.48 -5.23 -28.20
C GLU A 91 -13.39 -4.73 -27.20
N THR A 92 -12.20 -4.43 -27.70
CA THR A 92 -10.98 -4.16 -26.95
C THR A 92 -10.90 -2.68 -26.62
N THR A 93 -11.87 -2.25 -25.84
CA THR A 93 -11.65 -1.25 -24.78
C THR A 93 -12.61 -1.58 -23.65
N ASP A 94 -12.67 -2.87 -23.31
CA ASP A 94 -13.73 -3.42 -22.50
C ASP A 94 -13.60 -2.88 -21.07
N ALA A 95 -14.51 -2.00 -20.70
CA ALA A 95 -14.75 -1.63 -19.31
C ALA A 95 -14.95 -2.89 -18.42
N LYS A 96 -15.16 -4.07 -19.02
CA LYS A 96 -15.22 -5.35 -18.34
C LYS A 96 -13.87 -5.86 -17.80
N VAL A 97 -12.73 -5.53 -18.41
CA VAL A 97 -11.45 -6.21 -18.11
C VAL A 97 -11.02 -6.06 -16.65
N VAL A 98 -11.28 -4.91 -16.02
CA VAL A 98 -11.01 -4.69 -14.58
C VAL A 98 -11.71 -5.73 -13.68
N TYR A 99 -12.84 -6.28 -14.12
CA TYR A 99 -13.57 -7.31 -13.36
C TYR A 99 -12.96 -8.70 -13.54
N ASP A 100 -12.17 -8.95 -14.58
CA ASP A 100 -11.51 -10.24 -14.80
C ASP A 100 -10.25 -10.38 -13.91
N ILE A 101 -9.78 -9.28 -13.32
CA ILE A 101 -8.70 -9.30 -12.34
C ILE A 101 -9.21 -9.88 -11.02
N ASP A 102 -8.64 -11.01 -10.61
CA ASP A 102 -8.74 -11.49 -9.23
C ASP A 102 -7.81 -10.66 -8.33
N VAL A 103 -8.36 -9.59 -7.78
CA VAL A 103 -7.59 -8.62 -6.99
C VAL A 103 -6.98 -9.27 -5.75
N ALA A 104 -7.69 -10.19 -5.08
CA ALA A 104 -7.20 -10.84 -3.87
C ALA A 104 -5.96 -11.70 -4.17
N ASN A 105 -6.00 -12.49 -5.25
CA ASN A 105 -4.85 -13.27 -5.68
C ASN A 105 -3.73 -12.40 -6.26
N CYS A 106 -4.07 -11.31 -6.96
CA CYS A 106 -3.08 -10.34 -7.43
C CYS A 106 -2.28 -9.72 -6.28
N LEU A 107 -2.95 -9.26 -5.22
CA LEU A 107 -2.30 -8.69 -4.04
C LEU A 107 -1.36 -9.69 -3.35
N LYS A 108 -1.78 -10.95 -3.21
CA LYS A 108 -0.96 -12.02 -2.65
C LYS A 108 0.26 -12.33 -3.53
N SER A 109 0.05 -12.43 -4.85
CA SER A 109 1.16 -12.67 -5.79
C SER A 109 2.18 -11.54 -5.78
N GLU A 110 1.74 -10.28 -5.72
CA GLU A 110 2.65 -9.13 -5.58
C GLU A 110 3.39 -9.15 -4.24
N PHE A 111 2.76 -9.65 -3.17
CA PHE A 111 3.40 -9.74 -1.86
C PHE A 111 4.53 -10.77 -1.89
N GLU A 112 4.30 -11.91 -2.54
CA GLU A 112 5.29 -12.98 -2.70
C GLU A 112 6.47 -12.59 -3.60
N THR A 113 6.25 -11.71 -4.59
CA THR A 113 7.29 -11.26 -5.53
C THR A 113 8.07 -10.04 -5.04
N THR A 114 7.55 -9.31 -4.05
CA THR A 114 8.22 -8.14 -3.46
C THR A 114 9.38 -8.57 -2.56
N THR A 115 10.60 -8.41 -3.07
CA THR A 115 11.83 -8.87 -2.40
C THR A 115 12.19 -8.05 -1.16
N SER A 116 11.85 -6.76 -1.13
CA SER A 116 12.10 -5.87 0.01
C SER A 116 11.37 -6.35 1.27
N PHE A 117 10.16 -6.88 1.15
CA PHE A 117 9.44 -7.47 2.27
C PHE A 117 10.17 -8.65 2.90
N LYS A 118 10.63 -9.62 2.10
CA LYS A 118 11.32 -10.80 2.63
C LYS A 118 12.67 -10.50 3.29
N ARG A 119 13.29 -9.38 2.91
CA ARG A 119 14.62 -9.00 3.37
C ARG A 119 14.61 -8.05 4.55
N GLU A 120 13.66 -7.13 4.57
CA GLU A 120 13.76 -5.91 5.38
C GLU A 120 12.72 -5.85 6.51
N LEU A 121 11.63 -6.64 6.44
CA LEU A 121 10.59 -6.68 7.48
C LEU A 121 10.79 -7.84 8.45
N SER A 122 10.41 -7.62 9.71
CA SER A 122 10.31 -8.69 10.71
C SER A 122 9.21 -9.68 10.34
N HIS A 123 9.28 -10.90 10.86
CA HIS A 123 8.23 -11.91 10.64
C HIS A 123 6.86 -11.41 11.13
N GLN A 124 6.83 -10.74 12.29
CA GLN A 124 5.59 -10.20 12.84
C GLN A 124 4.95 -9.17 11.90
N ASP A 125 5.76 -8.23 11.37
CA ASP A 125 5.28 -7.22 10.44
C ASP A 125 4.81 -7.84 9.10
N LEU A 126 5.50 -8.88 8.63
CA LEU A 126 5.09 -9.63 7.44
C LEU A 126 3.72 -10.30 7.62
N THR A 127 3.51 -10.97 8.75
CA THR A 127 2.24 -11.63 9.05
C THR A 127 1.11 -10.61 9.18
N PHE A 128 1.36 -9.51 9.92
CA PHE A 128 0.40 -8.41 10.07
C PHE A 128 0.03 -7.78 8.72
N PHE A 129 1.01 -7.53 7.86
CA PHE A 129 0.76 -6.97 6.53
C PHE A 129 -0.02 -7.95 5.64
N LEU A 130 0.29 -9.25 5.71
CA LEU A 130 -0.44 -10.29 4.96
C LEU A 130 -1.93 -10.37 5.38
N GLU A 131 -2.21 -10.20 6.66
CA GLU A 131 -3.59 -10.12 7.17
C GLU A 131 -4.30 -8.87 6.65
N ALA A 132 -3.61 -7.72 6.64
CA ALA A 132 -4.16 -6.47 6.11
C ALA A 132 -4.50 -6.57 4.61
N ILE A 133 -3.62 -7.12 3.78
CA ILE A 133 -3.91 -7.31 2.34
C ILE A 133 -5.04 -8.32 2.11
N THR A 134 -5.14 -9.35 2.96
CA THR A 134 -6.23 -10.35 2.88
C THR A 134 -7.58 -9.70 3.19
N THR A 135 -7.62 -8.84 4.22
CA THR A 135 -8.82 -8.07 4.58
C THR A 135 -9.27 -7.17 3.43
N ILE A 136 -8.33 -6.42 2.83
CA ILE A 136 -8.60 -5.59 1.65
C ILE A 136 -9.12 -6.44 0.48
N GLY A 137 -8.56 -7.63 0.27
CA GLY A 137 -9.02 -8.56 -0.77
C GLY A 137 -10.49 -8.96 -0.61
N VAL A 138 -10.94 -9.21 0.63
CA VAL A 138 -12.35 -9.52 0.94
C VAL A 138 -13.25 -8.31 0.68
N GLU A 139 -12.88 -7.13 1.19
CA GLU A 139 -13.65 -5.90 0.95
C GLU A 139 -13.82 -5.61 -0.55
N LEU A 140 -12.74 -5.76 -1.33
CA LEU A 140 -12.76 -5.53 -2.76
C LEU A 140 -13.61 -6.56 -3.52
N ALA A 141 -13.72 -7.79 -3.02
CA ALA A 141 -14.61 -8.80 -3.61
C ALA A 141 -16.09 -8.41 -3.48
N GLU A 142 -16.49 -7.83 -2.34
CA GLU A 142 -17.86 -7.33 -2.12
C GLU A 142 -18.17 -6.12 -3.02
N ILE A 143 -17.22 -5.19 -3.12
CA ILE A 143 -17.34 -4.02 -4.00
C ILE A 143 -17.40 -4.48 -5.47
N ARG A 144 -16.59 -5.46 -5.85
CA ARG A 144 -16.60 -6.06 -7.20
C ARG A 144 -17.98 -6.61 -7.53
N ALA A 145 -18.58 -7.40 -6.64
CA ALA A 145 -19.89 -7.99 -6.86
C ALA A 145 -20.97 -6.92 -7.10
N THR A 146 -20.96 -5.87 -6.28
CA THR A 146 -21.90 -4.75 -6.39
C THR A 146 -21.69 -3.96 -7.69
N SER A 147 -20.45 -3.55 -7.97
CA SER A 147 -20.10 -2.79 -9.16
C SER A 147 -20.36 -3.57 -10.46
N PHE A 148 -20.07 -4.86 -10.46
CA PHE A 148 -20.30 -5.73 -11.62
C PHE A 148 -21.80 -5.96 -11.88
N ALA A 149 -22.62 -6.06 -10.83
CA ALA A 149 -24.07 -6.10 -10.97
C ALA A 149 -24.59 -4.80 -11.61
N GLN A 150 -24.13 -3.63 -11.14
CA GLN A 150 -24.48 -2.34 -11.73
C GLN A 150 -24.07 -2.28 -13.22
N TYR A 151 -22.82 -2.67 -13.51
CA TYR A 151 -22.28 -2.72 -14.87
C TYR A 151 -23.16 -3.54 -15.83
N LYS A 152 -23.65 -4.71 -15.41
CA LYS A 152 -24.51 -5.58 -16.22
C LYS A 152 -25.89 -4.99 -16.49
N THR A 153 -26.42 -4.20 -15.56
CA THR A 153 -27.76 -3.63 -15.67
C THR A 153 -27.82 -2.36 -16.51
N VAL A 154 -26.68 -1.79 -16.93
CA VAL A 154 -26.64 -0.49 -17.64
C VAL A 154 -27.44 -0.52 -18.95
N ASP A 155 -27.38 -1.62 -19.70
CA ASP A 155 -28.07 -1.73 -20.99
C ASP A 155 -29.60 -1.55 -20.86
N ASP A 156 -30.15 -2.04 -19.75
CA ASP A 156 -31.58 -2.06 -19.45
C ASP A 156 -32.06 -0.83 -18.66
N THR A 157 -31.18 -0.19 -17.90
CA THR A 157 -31.55 0.84 -16.90
C THR A 157 -31.15 2.26 -17.26
N ILE A 158 -30.47 2.47 -18.39
CA ILE A 158 -30.02 3.81 -18.77
C ILE A 158 -31.21 4.75 -19.03
N SER A 159 -31.28 5.84 -18.26
CA SER A 159 -32.33 6.84 -18.41
C SER A 159 -32.07 7.76 -19.60
N GLU A 160 -33.14 8.26 -20.22
CA GLU A 160 -33.05 9.27 -21.28
C GLU A 160 -32.31 10.53 -20.80
N ASP A 161 -32.44 10.89 -19.51
CA ASP A 161 -31.68 11.99 -18.91
C ASP A 161 -30.16 11.77 -18.97
N LYS A 162 -29.68 10.54 -18.72
CA LYS A 162 -28.24 10.21 -18.84
C LYS A 162 -27.78 10.22 -20.30
N ILE A 163 -28.65 9.85 -21.24
CA ILE A 163 -28.37 9.92 -22.68
C ILE A 163 -28.22 11.38 -23.12
N LEU A 164 -29.06 12.27 -22.60
CA LEU A 164 -29.03 13.71 -22.94
C LEU A 164 -27.95 14.48 -22.18
N ALA A 165 -27.61 14.07 -20.95
CA ALA A 165 -26.58 14.69 -20.11
C ALA A 165 -25.15 14.33 -20.51
N GLN A 166 -24.96 13.59 -21.61
CA GLN A 166 -23.64 13.26 -22.14
C GLN A 166 -22.82 14.53 -22.30
N LYS A 167 -21.75 14.67 -21.52
CA LYS A 167 -20.92 15.88 -21.53
C LYS A 167 -20.38 16.08 -22.95
N LYS A 168 -20.70 17.22 -23.55
CA LYS A 168 -20.20 17.64 -24.88
C LYS A 168 -18.66 17.59 -25.00
N SER A 169 -17.95 17.53 -23.88
CA SER A 169 -16.49 17.43 -23.82
C SER A 169 -15.93 16.03 -24.06
N SER A 170 -16.73 14.95 -24.02
CA SER A 170 -16.20 13.61 -24.32
C SER A 170 -15.93 13.47 -25.83
N PHE A 171 -14.85 12.78 -26.18
CA PHE A 171 -14.50 12.52 -27.59
C PHE A 171 -15.66 11.85 -28.34
N THR A 172 -16.33 10.89 -27.69
CA THR A 172 -17.50 10.20 -28.25
C THR A 172 -18.66 11.16 -28.53
N ALA A 173 -18.94 12.12 -27.63
CA ALA A 173 -20.00 13.11 -27.85
C ALA A 173 -19.65 14.08 -28.99
N GLN A 174 -18.38 14.49 -29.10
CA GLN A 174 -17.91 15.35 -30.20
C GLN A 174 -17.98 14.64 -31.55
N TYR A 175 -17.58 13.37 -31.59
CA TYR A 175 -17.66 12.52 -32.78
C TYR A 175 -19.11 12.36 -33.26
N LEU A 176 -20.04 12.06 -32.35
CA LEU A 176 -21.46 11.92 -32.69
C LEU A 176 -22.09 13.23 -33.20
N GLU A 177 -21.67 14.38 -32.67
CA GLU A 177 -22.15 15.67 -33.17
C GLU A 177 -21.57 15.99 -34.57
N LEU A 178 -20.31 15.65 -34.83
CA LEU A 178 -19.68 15.78 -36.16
C LEU A 178 -20.39 14.91 -37.20
N MET A 179 -20.81 13.70 -36.82
CA MET A 179 -21.45 12.72 -37.71
C MET A 179 -22.97 12.91 -37.83
N LYS A 180 -23.54 13.93 -37.18
CA LYS A 180 -24.99 14.15 -37.13
C LYS A 180 -25.62 14.33 -38.50
N SER A 181 -24.95 15.00 -39.43
CA SER A 181 -25.43 15.19 -40.81
C SER A 181 -25.40 13.90 -41.65
N SER A 182 -24.60 12.91 -41.24
CA SER A 182 -24.41 11.64 -41.96
C SER A 182 -25.41 10.55 -41.54
N PHE A 183 -26.23 10.79 -40.50
CA PHE A 183 -27.14 9.80 -39.93
C PHE A 183 -28.61 10.27 -39.95
N SER A 184 -29.53 9.33 -40.16
CA SER A 184 -30.97 9.58 -39.97
C SER A 184 -31.27 9.87 -38.49
N PRO A 185 -32.33 10.63 -38.16
CA PRO A 185 -32.67 10.96 -36.76
C PRO A 185 -32.84 9.72 -35.85
N ALA A 186 -33.41 8.64 -36.39
CA ALA A 186 -33.55 7.37 -35.67
C ALA A 186 -32.18 6.74 -35.36
N ARG A 187 -31.25 6.77 -36.34
CA ARG A 187 -29.89 6.26 -36.16
C ARG A 187 -29.08 7.12 -35.18
N GLN A 188 -29.25 8.44 -35.22
CA GLN A 188 -28.62 9.34 -34.24
C GLN A 188 -29.06 9.04 -32.81
N LYS A 189 -30.36 8.78 -32.58
CA LYS A 189 -30.87 8.41 -31.26
C LYS A 189 -30.24 7.11 -30.78
N GLU A 190 -30.16 6.10 -31.65
CA GLU A 190 -29.57 4.80 -31.32
C GLU A 190 -28.07 4.90 -31.00
N GLU A 191 -27.29 5.62 -31.83
CA GLU A 191 -25.85 5.79 -31.58
C GLU A 191 -25.56 6.59 -30.30
N ARG A 192 -26.40 7.60 -29.99
CA ARG A 192 -26.31 8.32 -28.70
C ARG A 192 -26.59 7.40 -27.51
N ARG A 193 -27.60 6.53 -27.63
CA ARG A 193 -27.91 5.54 -26.59
C ARG A 193 -26.74 4.58 -26.37
N LYS A 194 -26.19 3.99 -27.45
CA LYS A 194 -25.02 3.10 -27.37
C LYS A 194 -23.82 3.79 -26.73
N ALA A 195 -23.52 5.01 -27.15
CA ALA A 195 -22.43 5.79 -26.56
C ALA A 195 -22.68 6.09 -25.07
N ALA A 196 -23.92 6.35 -24.67
CA ALA A 196 -24.24 6.62 -23.27
C ALA A 196 -24.08 5.36 -22.41
N ILE A 197 -24.52 4.20 -22.91
CA ILE A 197 -24.30 2.89 -22.28
C ILE A 197 -22.80 2.63 -22.11
N TYR A 198 -22.02 2.82 -23.17
CA TYR A 198 -20.58 2.61 -23.14
C TYR A 198 -19.88 3.51 -22.11
N LEU A 199 -20.19 4.82 -22.12
CA LEU A 199 -19.58 5.76 -21.18
C LEU A 199 -19.97 5.48 -19.73
N GLU A 200 -21.21 5.05 -19.48
CA GLU A 200 -21.66 4.70 -18.14
C GLU A 200 -20.99 3.41 -17.64
N LYS A 201 -20.89 2.38 -18.49
CA LYS A 201 -20.11 1.17 -18.21
C LYS A 201 -18.65 1.52 -17.89
N LEU A 202 -18.03 2.39 -18.68
CA LEU A 202 -16.66 2.86 -18.45
C LEU A 202 -16.53 3.61 -17.11
N ARG A 203 -17.49 4.49 -16.78
CA ARG A 203 -17.50 5.21 -15.50
C ARG A 203 -17.55 4.24 -14.32
N ILE A 204 -18.48 3.29 -14.33
CA ILE A 204 -18.63 2.30 -13.23
C ILE A 204 -17.34 1.49 -13.07
N SER A 205 -16.76 1.03 -14.17
CA SER A 205 -15.50 0.29 -14.14
C SER A 205 -14.32 1.13 -13.67
N HIS A 206 -14.26 2.40 -14.05
CA HIS A 206 -13.24 3.33 -13.57
C HIS A 206 -13.36 3.56 -12.06
N GLU A 207 -14.57 3.76 -11.54
CA GLU A 207 -14.84 3.91 -10.11
C GLU A 207 -14.47 2.65 -9.31
N TYR A 208 -14.66 1.46 -9.90
CA TYR A 208 -14.16 0.22 -9.31
C TYR A 208 -12.63 0.15 -9.32
N GLY A 209 -11.97 0.53 -10.42
CA GLY A 209 -10.51 0.64 -10.48
C GLY A 209 -9.94 1.63 -9.46
N GLU A 210 -10.53 2.81 -9.34
CA GLU A 210 -10.19 3.79 -8.28
C GLU A 210 -10.44 3.21 -6.89
N SER A 211 -11.53 2.47 -6.74
CA SER A 211 -11.84 1.79 -5.50
C SER A 211 -10.72 0.86 -5.07
N ILE A 212 -10.20 0.02 -5.97
CA ILE A 212 -9.05 -0.85 -5.72
C ILE A 212 -7.84 -0.04 -5.26
N ARG A 213 -7.44 0.99 -6.03
CA ARG A 213 -6.29 1.84 -5.69
C ARG A 213 -6.42 2.46 -4.32
N ASN A 214 -7.58 3.05 -4.02
CA ASN A 214 -7.82 3.72 -2.76
C ASN A 214 -7.73 2.78 -1.56
N ARG A 215 -8.18 1.52 -1.66
CA ARG A 215 -8.01 0.55 -0.57
C ARG A 215 -6.55 0.13 -0.42
N ILE A 216 -5.85 -0.12 -1.53
CA ILE A 216 -4.41 -0.46 -1.49
C ILE A 216 -3.60 0.69 -0.88
N PHE A 217 -3.90 1.95 -1.20
CA PHE A 217 -3.23 3.11 -0.61
C PHE A 217 -3.43 3.24 0.91
N ARG A 218 -4.50 2.68 1.49
CA ARG A 218 -4.68 2.64 2.95
C ARG A 218 -3.62 1.81 3.66
N LEU A 219 -2.91 0.92 2.96
CA LEU A 219 -1.80 0.16 3.54
C LEU A 219 -0.64 1.05 4.03
N HIS A 220 -0.53 2.29 3.53
CA HIS A 220 0.42 3.27 4.07
C HIS A 220 0.05 3.77 5.47
N GLN A 221 -1.23 3.65 5.86
CA GLN A 221 -1.79 4.20 7.09
C GLN A 221 -1.99 3.14 8.17
N LEU A 222 -1.41 1.95 7.99
CA LEU A 222 -1.51 0.88 8.98
C LEU A 222 -0.89 1.29 10.31
N THR A 223 -1.60 1.02 11.40
CA THR A 223 -1.07 1.10 12.76
C THR A 223 -0.31 -0.18 13.06
N TRP A 224 1.00 -0.14 12.84
CA TRP A 224 1.89 -1.27 13.09
C TRP A 224 1.89 -1.70 14.55
N PRO A 225 2.01 -3.00 14.84
CA PRO A 225 2.21 -3.47 16.21
C PRO A 225 3.47 -2.85 16.81
N SER A 226 3.39 -2.46 18.07
CA SER A 226 4.58 -2.07 18.84
C SER A 226 5.46 -3.28 19.06
N GLU A 227 6.77 -3.12 18.82
CA GLU A 227 7.79 -4.06 19.32
C GLU A 227 7.88 -4.02 20.84
#